data_AF-A0A529VPV4-F1
#
_entry.id   AF-A0A529VPV4-F1
#
_cell.length_a   1.000
_cell.length_b   1.000
_cell.length_c   1.000
_cell.angle_alpha   90.00
_cell.angle_beta   90.00
_cell.angle_gamma   90.00
#
_symmetry.space_group_name_H-M   'P 1'
#
loop_
_entity.id
_entity.type
_entity.pdbx_description
1 polymer ?
#
loop_
_entity_poly.entity_id
_entity_poly.type
_entity_poly.pdbx_seq_one_letter_code
_entity_poly.pdbx_strand_id
1 'polypeptide(L)'
;VQAIVNYVNSRLSFGYGYARATRTAAQAHEERVGVCRDFAHLAIALCRCMNIPARYVNGYLGDIGVPADPAPMDFSAWMEV
;
A
#
# COMPACT_ATOMS: atom_id res chain seq x y z
N VAL A 1 -13.22 1.19 7.29
CA VAL A 1 -11.98 1.32 6.48
C VAL A 1 -10.77 1.71 7.33
N GLN A 2 -10.83 2.76 8.16
CA GLN A 2 -9.67 3.21 8.97
C GLN A 2 -8.98 2.09 9.77
N ALA A 3 -9.75 1.19 10.40
CA ALA A 3 -9.18 0.04 11.13
C ALA A 3 -8.34 -0.89 10.23
N ILE A 4 -8.75 -1.09 8.97
CA ILE A 4 -7.99 -1.88 7.98
C ILE A 4 -6.70 -1.16 7.63
N VAL A 5 -6.75 0.15 7.38
CA VAL A 5 -5.56 0.97 7.07
C VAL A 5 -4.55 0.92 8.22
N ASN A 6 -5.02 1.14 9.46
CA ASN A 6 -4.18 1.07 10.65
C ASN A 6 -3.58 -0.33 10.83
N TYR A 7 -4.39 -1.38 10.64
CA TYR A 7 -3.93 -2.76 10.70
C TYR A 7 -2.80 -3.03 9.70
N VAL A 8 -3.00 -2.69 8.42
CA VAL A 8 -1.98 -2.90 7.37
C VAL A 8 -0.72 -2.10 7.66
N ASN A 9 -0.86 -0.84 8.07
CA ASN A 9 0.27 0.03 8.41
C ASN A 9 1.11 -0.54 9.57
N SER A 10 0.46 -1.09 10.60
CA SER A 10 1.15 -1.75 11.72
C SER A 10 1.71 -3.13 11.38
N ARG A 11 1.15 -3.81 10.37
CA ARG A 11 1.46 -5.21 10.06
C ARG A 11 2.67 -5.34 9.13
N LEU A 12 2.87 -4.37 8.25
CA LEU A 12 3.90 -4.42 7.21
C LEU A 12 5.05 -3.45 7.53
N SER A 13 6.29 -3.93 7.38
CA SER A 13 7.47 -3.07 7.33
C SER A 13 7.72 -2.61 5.88
N PHE A 14 7.90 -1.31 5.69
CA PHE A 14 8.19 -0.73 4.39
C PHE A 14 9.69 -0.79 4.07
N GLY A 15 10.04 -1.15 2.84
CA GLY A 15 11.42 -1.04 2.36
C GLY A 15 11.55 -1.35 0.86
N TYR A 16 12.26 -0.49 0.13
CA TYR A 16 12.48 -0.65 -1.31
C TYR A 16 13.13 -2.00 -1.69
N GLY A 17 14.03 -2.52 -0.84
CA GLY A 17 14.66 -3.83 -1.04
C GLY A 17 13.70 -5.03 -0.97
N TYR A 18 12.46 -4.83 -0.52
CA TYR A 18 11.44 -5.88 -0.49
C TYR A 18 10.63 -5.97 -1.78
N ALA A 19 10.81 -5.07 -2.74
CA ALA A 19 10.02 -5.02 -3.97
C ALA A 19 10.02 -6.37 -4.72
N ARG A 20 8.83 -6.91 -4.97
CA ARG A 20 8.63 -8.18 -5.67
C ARG A 20 7.32 -8.19 -6.45
N ALA A 21 7.40 -8.24 -7.78
CA ALA A 21 6.22 -8.18 -8.66
C ALA A 21 5.21 -9.31 -8.43
N THR A 22 5.68 -10.47 -7.95
CA THR A 22 4.83 -11.65 -7.72
C THR A 22 4.18 -11.70 -6.34
N ARG A 23 4.47 -10.75 -5.45
CA ARG A 23 3.90 -10.76 -4.09
C ARG A 23 2.38 -10.52 -4.15
N THR A 24 1.63 -11.42 -3.54
CA THR A 24 0.17 -11.33 -3.38
C THR A 24 -0.20 -10.67 -2.04
N ALA A 25 -1.45 -10.26 -1.86
CA ALA A 25 -1.94 -9.73 -0.58
C ALA A 25 -1.76 -10.73 0.58
N ALA A 26 -2.03 -12.02 0.34
CA ALA A 26 -1.84 -13.07 1.34
C ALA A 26 -0.35 -13.24 1.71
N GLN A 27 0.55 -13.20 0.71
CA GLN A 27 1.99 -13.24 0.96
C GLN A 27 2.48 -12.01 1.73
N ALA A 28 2.00 -10.80 1.40
CA ALA A 28 2.33 -9.60 2.16
C ALA A 28 1.90 -9.73 3.64
N HIS A 29 0.71 -10.25 3.90
CA HIS A 29 0.21 -10.48 5.25
C HIS A 29 1.08 -11.44 6.08
N GLU A 30 1.60 -12.50 5.45
CA GLU A 30 2.43 -13.52 6.08
C GLU A 30 3.89 -13.05 6.23
N GLU A 31 4.49 -12.51 5.16
CA GLU A 31 5.88 -12.05 5.12
C GLU A 31 6.12 -10.76 5.93
N ARG A 32 5.06 -9.96 6.16
CA ARG A 32 5.10 -8.71 6.95
C ARG A 32 6.08 -7.65 6.44
N VAL A 33 6.42 -7.72 5.15
CA VAL A 33 7.30 -6.75 4.47
C VAL A 33 6.74 -6.40 3.11
N GLY A 34 7.05 -5.19 2.62
CA GLY A 34 6.68 -4.81 1.27
C GLY A 34 6.95 -3.34 0.93
N VAL A 35 6.44 -2.94 -0.22
CA VAL A 35 6.42 -1.55 -0.70
C VAL A 35 4.98 -1.04 -0.81
N CYS A 36 4.77 0.21 -1.25
CA CYS A 36 3.44 0.85 -1.34
C CYS A 36 2.38 -0.04 -2.05
N ARG A 37 2.77 -0.74 -3.12
CA ARG A 37 1.93 -1.72 -3.83
C ARG A 37 1.38 -2.82 -2.91
N ASP A 38 2.23 -3.37 -2.05
CA ASP A 38 1.87 -4.49 -1.18
C ASP A 38 0.91 -4.04 -0.07
N PHE A 39 1.10 -2.82 0.44
CA PHE A 39 0.17 -2.18 1.38
C PHE A 39 -1.20 -1.96 0.73
N ALA A 40 -1.23 -1.37 -0.48
CA ALA A 40 -2.47 -1.14 -1.21
C ALA A 40 -3.20 -2.45 -1.52
N HIS A 41 -2.50 -3.48 -2.00
CA HIS A 41 -3.09 -4.80 -2.26
C HIS A 41 -3.67 -5.45 -1.01
N LEU A 42 -2.95 -5.44 0.11
CA LEU A 42 -3.46 -6.04 1.34
C LEU A 42 -4.70 -5.30 1.86
N ALA A 43 -4.67 -3.97 1.85
CA ALA A 43 -5.78 -3.16 2.32
C ALA A 43 -7.03 -3.30 1.42
N ILE A 44 -6.86 -3.37 0.10
CA ILE A 44 -7.94 -3.66 -0.86
C ILE A 44 -8.52 -5.06 -0.62
N ALA A 45 -7.68 -6.08 -0.44
CA ALA A 45 -8.14 -7.44 -0.19
C ALA A 45 -9.00 -7.52 1.08
N LEU A 46 -8.54 -6.90 2.18
CA LEU A 46 -9.26 -6.84 3.44
C LEU A 46 -10.58 -6.05 3.33
N CYS A 47 -10.61 -4.94 2.58
CA CYS A 47 -11.86 -4.22 2.32
C CYS A 47 -12.87 -5.11 1.58
N ARG A 48 -12.42 -5.83 0.54
CA ARG A 48 -13.29 -6.75 -0.21
C ARG A 48 -13.79 -7.92 0.63
N CYS A 49 -12.99 -8.45 1.57
CA CYS A 49 -13.46 -9.45 2.54
C CYS A 49 -14.60 -8.94 3.44
N MET A 50 -14.69 -7.62 3.64
CA MET A 50 -15.77 -6.97 4.39
C MET A 50 -16.91 -6.47 3.48
N ASN A 51 -16.95 -6.91 2.22
CA ASN A 51 -17.91 -6.45 1.19
C ASN A 51 -17.84 -4.94 0.90
N ILE A 52 -16.69 -4.31 1.11
CA ILE A 52 -16.45 -2.90 0.81
C ILE A 52 -15.75 -2.80 -0.56
N PRO A 53 -16.35 -2.15 -1.57
CA PRO A 53 -15.68 -1.89 -2.84
C PRO A 53 -14.40 -1.07 -2.62
N ALA A 54 -13.29 -1.51 -3.21
CA ALA A 54 -12.02 -0.83 -3.13
C ALA A 54 -11.25 -1.02 -4.45
N ARG A 55 -10.61 0.03 -4.95
CA ARG A 55 -9.81 0.00 -6.19
C ARG A 55 -8.35 0.36 -5.95
N TYR A 56 -7.50 -0.19 -6.80
CA TYR A 56 -6.06 0.09 -6.82
C TYR A 56 -5.81 1.32 -7.67
N VAL A 57 -4.91 2.19 -7.20
CA VAL A 57 -4.48 3.38 -7.94
C VAL A 57 -2.96 3.42 -7.97
N ASN A 58 -2.40 3.76 -9.13
CA ASN A 58 -0.98 4.09 -9.29
C ASN A 58 -0.85 5.48 -9.90
N GLY A 59 0.23 6.17 -9.57
CA GLY A 59 0.49 7.50 -10.12
C GLY A 59 1.57 8.22 -9.35
N TYR A 60 1.79 9.48 -9.72
CA TYR A 60 2.67 10.37 -8.99
C TYR A 60 1.94 10.94 -7.77
N LEU A 61 2.66 11.06 -6.67
CA LEU A 61 2.16 11.82 -5.53
C LEU A 61 2.28 13.31 -5.87
N GLY A 62 1.20 14.06 -5.68
CA GLY A 62 1.20 15.50 -5.88
C GLY A 62 2.18 16.21 -4.93
N ASP A 63 2.67 17.36 -5.35
CA ASP A 63 3.52 18.27 -4.58
C ASP A 63 2.71 19.25 -3.70
N ILE A 64 1.40 19.37 -3.93
CA ILE A 64 0.52 20.25 -3.15
C ILE A 64 0.32 19.68 -1.74
N GLY A 65 0.87 20.38 -0.74
CA GLY A 65 0.71 20.02 0.67
C GLY A 65 1.62 18.87 1.13
N VAL A 66 2.58 18.46 0.29
CA VAL A 66 3.60 17.45 0.64
C VAL A 66 4.94 18.18 0.81
N PRO A 67 5.66 17.99 1.94
CA PRO A 67 7.00 18.55 2.11
C PRO A 67 7.94 18.10 0.99
N ALA A 68 8.85 18.98 0.57
CA ALA A 68 9.86 18.63 -0.42
C ALA A 68 10.74 17.48 0.11
N ASP A 69 10.79 16.39 -0.65
CA ASP A 69 11.66 15.25 -0.38
C ASP A 69 12.91 15.36 -1.26
N PRO A 70 14.13 15.32 -0.71
CA PRO A 70 15.35 15.28 -1.51
C PRO A 70 15.52 13.96 -2.29
N ALA A 71 14.76 12.91 -1.96
CA ALA A 71 14.74 11.68 -2.71
C ALA A 71 14.09 11.90 -4.11
N PRO A 72 14.59 11.23 -5.16
CA PRO A 72 13.95 11.27 -6.46
C PRO A 72 12.48 10.84 -6.40
N MET A 73 11.63 11.50 -7.19
CA MET A 73 10.22 11.12 -7.31
C MET A 73 10.10 9.71 -7.88
N ASP A 74 9.21 8.90 -7.28
CA ASP A 74 8.89 7.55 -7.72
C ASP A 74 7.36 7.41 -7.88
N PHE A 75 6.93 6.36 -8.58
CA PHE A 75 5.54 5.99 -8.62
C PHE A 75 5.05 5.55 -7.24
N SER A 76 3.87 6.02 -6.89
CA SER A 76 3.17 5.64 -5.68
C SER A 76 1.97 4.77 -6.01
N ALA A 77 1.62 3.89 -5.08
CA ALA A 77 0.42 3.07 -5.14
C ALA A 77 -0.40 3.26 -3.87
N TRP A 78 -1.70 3.45 -4.03
CA TRP A 78 -2.66 3.59 -2.92
C TRP A 78 -3.98 2.88 -3.27
N MET A 79 -4.92 2.97 -2.34
CA MET A 79 -6.28 2.45 -2.51
C MET A 79 -7.31 3.57 -2.38
N GLU A 80 -8.43 3.41 -3.06
CA GLU A 80 -9.62 4.23 -2.90
C GLU A 80 -10.81 3.34 -2.56
N VAL A 81 -11.65 3.81 -1.64
CA VAL A 81 -12.89 3.17 -1.16
C VAL A 81 -14.01 4.18 -1.23
#